data_AF-A0AA40RPL0-F1
#
_entry.id   AF-A0AA40RPL0-F1
#
_cell.length_a   1.000
_cell.length_b   1.000
_cell.length_c   1.000
_cell.angle_alpha   90.00
_cell.angle_beta   90.00
_cell.angle_gamma   90.00
#
_symmetry.space_group_name_H-M   'P 1'
#
loop_
_entity.id
_entity.type
_entity.pdbx_description
1 polymer ?
#
loop_
_entity_poly.entity_id
_entity_poly.type
_entity_poly.pdbx_seq_one_letter_code
_entity_poly.pdbx_strand_id
1 'polypeptide(L)'
;DQQAELARLRQQLHEAEQALAAAQSAAPAPAAKPADDEALKKAKIELAMKRAELKKAEKAGAQEAELSRLRDALQAAEQALHAAEDASHKPAPELVRTSKPGIDERQRELKTEVAFARADLRKLERDEQTEPTTLEAARLRLSEAERQLADYQQS
;
A
#
# COMPACT_ATOMS: atom_id res chain seq x y z
N ASP A 1 -23.36 -55.45 13.54
CA ASP A 1 -23.75 -54.08 13.14
C ASP A 1 -22.69 -53.23 12.45
N GLN A 2 -21.37 -53.46 12.61
CA GLN A 2 -20.33 -52.63 11.95
C GLN A 2 -20.38 -52.64 10.40
N GLN A 3 -20.71 -53.78 9.78
CA GLN A 3 -20.79 -53.87 8.31
C GLN A 3 -21.95 -53.06 7.73
N ALA A 4 -23.08 -52.97 8.45
CA ALA A 4 -24.23 -52.18 8.04
C ALA A 4 -23.93 -50.67 8.16
N GLU A 5 -23.20 -50.28 9.20
CA GLU A 5 -22.78 -48.89 9.41
C GLU A 5 -21.78 -48.44 8.33
N LEU A 6 -20.82 -49.29 7.95
CA LEU A 6 -19.89 -49.03 6.85
C LEU A 6 -20.59 -48.91 5.49
N ALA A 7 -21.61 -49.75 5.24
CA ALA A 7 -22.40 -49.67 4.01
C ALA A 7 -23.17 -48.34 3.94
N ARG A 8 -23.77 -47.92 5.06
CA ARG A 8 -24.48 -46.64 5.16
C ARG A 8 -23.55 -45.44 4.94
N LEU A 9 -22.34 -45.47 5.52
CA LEU A 9 -21.38 -44.37 5.38
C LEU A 9 -20.87 -44.23 3.94
N ARG A 10 -20.65 -45.36 3.24
CA ARG A 10 -20.28 -45.38 1.82
C ARG A 10 -21.38 -44.82 0.92
N GLN A 11 -22.64 -45.17 1.21
CA GLN A 11 -23.80 -44.63 0.50
C GLN A 11 -23.85 -43.10 0.63
N GLN A 12 -23.70 -42.58 1.85
CA GLN A 12 -23.73 -41.14 2.11
C GLN A 12 -22.56 -40.39 1.45
N LEU A 13 -21.37 -41.00 1.43
CA LEU A 13 -20.21 -40.43 0.75
C LEU A 13 -20.48 -40.33 -0.76
N HIS A 14 -21.04 -41.39 -1.35
CA HIS A 14 -21.36 -41.42 -2.77
C HIS A 14 -22.45 -40.42 -3.17
N GLU A 15 -23.47 -40.23 -2.33
CA GLU A 15 -24.51 -39.20 -2.54
C GLU A 15 -23.94 -37.79 -2.40
N ALA A 16 -23.04 -37.56 -1.43
CA ALA A 16 -22.37 -36.28 -1.26
C ALA A 16 -21.44 -35.95 -2.44
N GLU A 17 -20.71 -36.93 -2.97
CA GLU A 17 -19.87 -36.77 -4.17
C GLU A 17 -20.70 -36.44 -5.41
N GLN A 18 -21.85 -37.11 -5.60
CA GLN A 18 -22.75 -36.80 -6.70
C GLN A 18 -23.39 -35.42 -6.57
N ALA A 19 -23.80 -35.03 -5.37
CA ALA A 19 -24.33 -33.70 -5.11
C ALA A 19 -23.26 -32.61 -5.34
N LEU A 20 -22.00 -32.87 -4.97
CA LEU A 20 -20.88 -31.98 -5.24
C LEU A 20 -20.60 -31.84 -6.75
N ALA A 21 -20.60 -32.96 -7.48
CA ALA A 21 -20.40 -32.95 -8.93
C ALA A 21 -21.54 -32.21 -9.67
N ALA A 22 -22.78 -32.40 -9.23
CA ALA A 22 -23.95 -31.68 -9.76
C ALA A 22 -23.88 -30.18 -9.46
N ALA A 23 -23.50 -29.79 -8.24
CA ALA A 23 -23.31 -28.40 -7.84
C ALA A 23 -22.16 -27.73 -8.61
N GLN A 24 -21.06 -28.45 -8.86
CA GLN A 24 -19.95 -27.97 -9.68
C GLN A 24 -20.33 -27.81 -11.16
N SER A 25 -21.20 -28.68 -11.67
CA SER A 25 -21.70 -28.61 -13.05
C SER A 25 -22.77 -27.53 -13.25
N ALA A 26 -23.53 -27.22 -12.19
CA ALA A 26 -24.53 -26.15 -12.16
C ALA A 26 -23.94 -24.78 -11.77
N ALA A 27 -22.67 -24.72 -11.37
CA ALA A 27 -21.98 -23.46 -11.17
C ALA A 27 -21.84 -22.76 -12.53
N PRO A 28 -22.27 -21.50 -12.67
CA PRO A 28 -22.03 -20.75 -13.90
C PRO A 28 -20.53 -20.77 -14.17
N ALA A 29 -20.14 -21.17 -15.39
CA ALA A 29 -18.75 -21.18 -15.79
C ALA A 29 -18.14 -19.83 -15.42
N PRO A 30 -17.04 -19.78 -14.63
CA PRO A 30 -16.40 -18.53 -14.32
C PRO A 30 -16.07 -17.86 -15.64
N ALA A 31 -16.62 -16.66 -15.87
CA ALA A 31 -16.28 -15.85 -17.03
C ALA A 31 -14.76 -15.90 -17.18
N ALA A 32 -14.29 -16.33 -18.36
CA ALA A 32 -12.87 -16.43 -18.64
C ALA A 32 -12.22 -15.11 -18.24
N LYS A 33 -11.42 -15.13 -17.16
CA LYS A 33 -10.65 -13.96 -16.77
C LYS A 33 -9.77 -13.64 -17.98
N PRO A 34 -9.68 -12.37 -18.41
CA PRO A 34 -8.73 -12.04 -19.47
C PRO A 34 -7.36 -12.56 -19.04
N ALA A 35 -6.68 -13.31 -19.91
CA ALA A 35 -5.42 -13.98 -19.58
C ALA A 35 -4.38 -12.99 -19.00
N ASP A 36 -4.48 -11.73 -19.39
CA ASP A 36 -3.64 -10.62 -18.93
C ASP A 36 -3.82 -10.31 -17.42
N ASP A 37 -5.02 -10.56 -16.87
CA ASP A 37 -5.29 -10.41 -15.44
C ASP A 37 -4.55 -11.45 -14.59
N GLU A 38 -4.34 -12.65 -15.13
CA GLU A 38 -3.58 -13.70 -14.45
C GLU A 38 -2.08 -13.45 -14.52
N ALA A 39 -1.57 -12.98 -15.66
CA ALA A 39 -0.17 -12.55 -15.80
C ALA A 39 0.17 -11.43 -14.82
N LEU A 40 -0.71 -10.42 -14.72
CA LEU A 40 -0.55 -9.32 -13.75
C LEU A 40 -0.55 -9.81 -12.30
N LYS A 41 -1.46 -10.74 -11.94
CA LYS A 41 -1.51 -11.31 -10.59
C LYS A 41 -0.26 -12.12 -10.27
N LYS A 42 0.24 -12.93 -11.21
CA LYS A 42 1.48 -13.70 -11.04
C LYS A 42 2.68 -12.76 -10.84
N ALA A 43 2.83 -11.74 -11.68
CA ALA A 43 3.92 -10.78 -11.55
C ALA A 43 3.90 -10.04 -10.20
N LYS A 44 2.71 -9.66 -9.68
CA LYS A 44 2.57 -9.06 -8.35
C LYS A 44 2.99 -10.02 -7.22
N ILE A 45 2.62 -11.29 -7.32
CA ILE A 45 3.00 -12.33 -6.36
C ILE A 45 4.52 -12.54 -6.39
N GLU A 46 5.11 -12.69 -7.57
CA GLU A 46 6.55 -12.87 -7.75
C GLU A 46 7.34 -11.69 -7.18
N LEU A 47 6.91 -10.46 -7.44
CA LEU A 47 7.52 -9.27 -6.86
C LEU A 47 7.48 -9.29 -5.33
N ALA A 48 6.34 -9.64 -4.73
CA ALA A 48 6.20 -9.73 -3.28
C ALA A 48 7.11 -10.83 -2.69
N MET A 49 7.25 -11.97 -3.37
CA MET A 49 8.15 -13.05 -2.98
C MET A 49 9.62 -12.62 -3.04
N LYS A 50 10.06 -11.96 -4.13
CA LYS A 50 11.45 -11.47 -4.23
C LYS A 50 11.79 -10.42 -3.19
N ARG A 51 10.85 -9.52 -2.85
CA ARG A 51 11.03 -8.57 -1.73
C ARG A 51 11.14 -9.28 -0.39
N ALA A 52 10.34 -10.32 -0.15
CA ALA A 52 10.41 -11.11 1.08
C ALA A 52 11.71 -11.91 1.19
N GLU A 53 12.16 -12.53 0.10
CA GLU A 53 13.44 -13.26 0.02
C GLU A 53 14.62 -12.33 0.31
N LEU A 54 14.67 -11.15 -0.33
CA LEU A 54 15.72 -10.15 -0.09
C LEU A 54 15.73 -9.70 1.38
N LYS A 55 14.57 -9.32 1.93
CA LYS A 55 14.47 -8.89 3.34
C LYS A 55 14.88 -9.98 4.32
N LYS A 56 14.56 -11.25 4.02
CA LYS A 56 14.96 -12.39 4.84
C LYS A 56 16.48 -12.59 4.78
N ALA A 57 17.08 -12.52 3.59
CA ALA A 57 18.52 -12.64 3.40
C ALA A 57 19.30 -11.50 4.09
N GLU A 58 18.81 -10.27 3.99
CA GLU A 58 19.37 -9.10 4.69
C GLU A 58 19.34 -9.30 6.21
N LYS A 59 18.19 -9.73 6.76
CA LYS A 59 18.06 -10.00 8.20
C LYS A 59 18.95 -11.17 8.66
N ALA A 60 19.20 -12.14 7.79
CA ALA A 60 20.07 -13.27 8.06
C ALA A 60 21.58 -12.93 7.93
N GLY A 61 21.92 -11.71 7.46
CA GLY A 61 23.31 -11.36 7.19
C GLY A 61 23.92 -12.19 6.05
N ALA A 62 23.12 -12.50 5.03
CA ALA A 62 23.57 -13.24 3.86
C ALA A 62 24.75 -12.54 3.15
N GLN A 63 25.52 -13.31 2.38
CA GLN A 63 26.70 -12.80 1.69
C GLN A 63 26.30 -11.77 0.61
N GLU A 64 27.16 -10.77 0.36
CA GLU A 64 26.87 -9.72 -0.62
C GLU A 64 26.58 -10.27 -2.03
N ALA A 65 27.23 -11.37 -2.42
CA ALA A 65 26.95 -12.04 -3.70
C ALA A 65 25.52 -12.59 -3.78
N GLU A 66 24.97 -13.08 -2.66
CA GLU A 66 23.58 -13.56 -2.59
C GLU A 66 22.60 -12.39 -2.58
N LEU A 67 22.90 -11.33 -1.82
CA LEU A 67 22.10 -10.10 -1.80
C LEU A 67 22.06 -9.43 -3.19
N SER A 68 23.18 -9.36 -3.90
CA SER A 68 23.26 -8.84 -5.27
C SER A 68 22.34 -9.63 -6.20
N ARG A 69 22.41 -10.97 -6.17
CA ARG A 69 21.53 -11.82 -7.00
C ARG A 69 20.05 -11.63 -6.66
N LEU A 70 19.71 -11.45 -5.39
CA LEU A 70 18.33 -11.20 -4.96
C LEU A 70 17.84 -9.81 -5.38
N ARG A 71 18.72 -8.80 -5.40
CA ARG A 71 18.42 -7.46 -5.93
C ARG A 71 18.21 -7.49 -7.45
N ASP A 72 19.06 -8.21 -8.19
CA ASP A 72 18.88 -8.39 -9.64
C ASP A 72 17.56 -9.12 -9.96
N ALA A 73 17.25 -10.17 -9.19
CA ALA A 73 15.98 -10.90 -9.33
C ALA A 73 14.76 -10.03 -8.96
N LEU A 74 14.91 -9.14 -7.97
CA LEU A 74 13.88 -8.17 -7.62
C LEU A 74 13.64 -7.18 -8.77
N GLN A 75 14.72 -6.62 -9.34
CA GLN A 75 14.62 -5.69 -10.46
C GLN A 75 13.97 -6.35 -11.69
N ALA A 76 14.30 -7.60 -11.99
CA ALA A 76 13.65 -8.35 -13.07
C ALA A 76 12.15 -8.56 -12.81
N ALA A 77 11.76 -8.86 -11.57
CA ALA A 77 10.35 -8.99 -11.20
C ALA A 77 9.60 -7.65 -11.29
N GLU A 78 10.25 -6.53 -10.98
CA GLU A 78 9.67 -5.18 -11.16
C GLU A 78 9.44 -4.86 -12.64
N GLN A 79 10.40 -5.18 -13.52
CA GLN A 79 10.24 -5.02 -14.97
C GLN A 79 9.13 -5.91 -15.53
N ALA A 80 9.04 -7.16 -15.06
CA ALA A 80 7.97 -8.09 -15.46
C ALA A 80 6.58 -7.60 -14.99
N LEU A 81 6.49 -7.00 -13.81
CA LEU A 81 5.26 -6.39 -13.34
C LEU A 81 4.85 -5.22 -14.23
N HIS A 82 5.78 -4.33 -14.58
CA HIS A 82 5.48 -3.19 -15.45
C HIS A 82 4.97 -3.65 -16.83
N ALA A 83 5.65 -4.62 -17.45
CA ALA A 83 5.21 -5.20 -18.72
C ALA A 83 3.82 -5.87 -18.63
N ALA A 84 3.53 -6.54 -17.51
CA ALA A 84 2.22 -7.14 -17.26
C ALA A 84 1.13 -6.08 -16.98
N GLU A 85 1.47 -4.95 -16.39
CA GLU A 85 0.56 -3.80 -16.19
C GLU A 85 0.21 -3.16 -17.53
N ASP A 86 1.21 -2.91 -18.39
CA ASP A 86 1.02 -2.39 -19.74
C ASP A 86 0.14 -3.32 -20.58
N ALA A 87 0.36 -4.64 -20.50
CA ALA A 87 -0.44 -5.64 -21.19
C ALA A 87 -1.86 -5.81 -20.61
N SER A 88 -2.09 -5.47 -19.34
CA SER A 88 -3.39 -5.65 -18.68
C SER A 88 -4.43 -4.60 -19.11
N HIS A 89 -4.05 -3.53 -19.83
CA HIS A 89 -4.93 -2.45 -20.28
C HIS A 89 -5.78 -1.81 -19.15
N LYS A 90 -5.44 -2.03 -17.89
CA LYS A 90 -6.10 -1.41 -16.74
C LYS A 90 -5.54 0.00 -16.62
N PRO A 91 -6.37 1.06 -16.74
CA PRO A 91 -5.87 2.40 -16.54
C PRO A 91 -5.28 2.53 -15.13
N ALA A 92 -4.15 3.22 -15.02
CA ALA A 92 -3.59 3.59 -13.72
C ALA A 92 -4.69 4.28 -12.88
N PRO A 93 -4.78 3.99 -11.57
CA PRO A 93 -5.81 4.60 -10.74
C PRO A 93 -5.71 6.13 -10.82
N GLU A 94 -6.84 6.78 -11.09
CA GLU A 94 -6.90 8.23 -11.12
C GLU A 94 -6.69 8.76 -9.70
N LEU A 95 -5.55 9.43 -9.47
CA LEU A 95 -5.24 10.06 -8.20
C LEU A 95 -6.02 11.37 -8.07
N VAL A 96 -7.28 11.26 -7.66
CA VAL A 96 -8.12 12.44 -7.38
C VAL A 96 -7.69 13.03 -6.04
N ARG A 97 -7.31 14.31 -6.04
CA ARG A 97 -7.10 15.06 -4.80
C ARG A 97 -8.46 15.27 -4.12
N THR A 98 -8.75 14.45 -3.12
CA THR A 98 -9.94 14.62 -2.29
C THR A 98 -9.63 15.61 -1.16
N SER A 99 -10.48 16.64 -1.01
CA SER A 99 -10.41 17.52 0.15
C SER A 99 -10.82 16.74 1.39
N LYS A 100 -10.04 16.87 2.48
CA LYS A 100 -10.35 16.20 3.75
C LYS A 100 -11.65 16.79 4.33
N PRO A 101 -12.68 15.97 4.62
CA PRO A 101 -13.93 16.46 5.18
C PRO A 101 -13.67 17.15 6.53
N GLY A 102 -14.31 18.30 6.74
CA GLY A 102 -14.19 19.11 7.96
C GLY A 102 -13.02 20.11 7.99
N ILE A 103 -12.28 20.27 6.89
CA ILE A 103 -11.26 21.33 6.75
C ILE A 103 -11.68 22.23 5.59
N ASP A 104 -12.29 23.37 5.92
CA ASP A 104 -12.56 24.43 4.96
C ASP A 104 -11.25 25.06 4.43
N GLU A 105 -11.37 25.91 3.43
CA GLU A 105 -10.23 26.58 2.78
C GLU A 105 -9.45 27.45 3.77
N ARG A 106 -10.14 28.15 4.68
CA ARG A 106 -9.51 29.05 5.64
C ARG A 106 -8.67 28.29 6.67
N GLN A 107 -9.19 27.20 7.22
CA GLN A 107 -8.46 26.34 8.14
C GLN A 107 -7.24 25.70 7.48
N ARG A 108 -7.31 25.42 6.17
CA ARG A 108 -6.20 24.88 5.39
C ARG A 108 -5.09 25.91 5.19
N GLU A 109 -5.44 27.15 4.86
CA GLU A 109 -4.50 28.26 4.78
C GLU A 109 -3.76 28.43 6.11
N LEU A 110 -4.49 28.47 7.22
CA LEU A 110 -3.90 28.64 8.56
C LEU A 110 -2.96 27.49 8.95
N LYS A 111 -3.36 26.24 8.67
CA LYS A 111 -2.48 25.07 8.90
C LYS A 111 -1.23 25.09 8.01
N THR A 112 -1.37 25.60 6.79
CA THR A 112 -0.25 25.76 5.87
C THR A 112 0.71 26.82 6.40
N GLU A 113 0.20 27.98 6.83
CA GLU A 113 1.03 29.05 7.39
C GLU A 113 1.80 28.59 8.64
N VAL A 114 1.15 27.87 9.56
CA VAL A 114 1.84 27.28 10.74
C VAL A 114 2.95 26.32 10.32
N ALA A 115 2.71 25.47 9.32
CA ALA A 115 3.72 24.54 8.83
C ALA A 115 4.92 25.27 8.20
N PHE A 116 4.67 26.32 7.42
CA PHE A 116 5.72 27.13 6.78
C PHE A 116 6.51 27.94 7.81
N ALA A 117 5.85 28.64 8.74
CA ALA A 117 6.52 29.38 9.80
C ALA A 117 7.39 28.47 10.68
N ARG A 118 6.93 27.25 10.97
CA ARG A 118 7.70 26.24 11.71
C ARG A 118 8.90 25.73 10.91
N ALA A 119 8.75 25.52 9.60
CA ALA A 119 9.83 25.09 8.74
C ALA A 119 10.91 26.17 8.60
N ASP A 120 10.50 27.43 8.44
CA ASP A 120 11.38 28.60 8.38
C ASP A 120 12.17 28.73 9.69
N LEU A 121 11.49 28.66 10.85
CA LEU A 121 12.18 28.69 12.16
C LEU A 121 13.21 27.56 12.29
N ARG A 122 12.86 26.31 11.95
CA ARG A 122 13.80 25.17 11.97
C ARG A 122 14.96 25.30 10.98
N LYS A 123 14.78 26.05 9.90
CA LYS A 123 15.86 26.34 8.95
C LYS A 123 16.84 27.35 9.55
N LEU A 124 16.32 28.42 10.13
CA LEU A 124 17.09 29.46 10.80
C LEU A 124 17.83 28.94 12.04
N GLU A 125 17.19 28.10 12.87
CA GLU A 125 17.81 27.49 14.05
C GLU A 125 18.99 26.55 13.73
N ARG A 126 19.05 26.00 12.51
CA ARG A 126 20.16 25.15 12.06
C ARG A 126 21.33 25.93 11.47
N ASP A 127 21.11 27.19 11.12
CA ASP A 127 22.14 28.06 10.56
C ASP A 127 22.76 28.88 11.71
N GLU A 128 24.00 28.53 12.07
CA GLU A 128 24.78 29.16 13.15
C GLU A 128 25.11 30.63 12.86
N GLN A 129 24.95 31.09 11.61
CA GLN A 129 25.14 32.48 11.20
C GLN A 129 23.84 33.31 11.22
N THR A 130 22.74 32.72 11.66
CA THR A 130 21.45 33.43 11.76
C THR A 130 21.51 34.54 12.79
N GLU A 131 21.20 35.76 12.34
CA GLU A 131 21.09 36.93 13.20
C GLU A 131 19.98 36.73 14.26
N PRO A 132 20.23 37.04 15.54
CA PRO A 132 19.28 36.77 16.62
C PRO A 132 17.92 37.45 16.40
N THR A 133 17.91 38.64 15.79
CA THR A 133 16.68 39.39 15.45
C THR A 133 15.83 38.68 14.41
N THR A 134 16.45 38.01 13.42
CA THR A 134 15.72 37.26 12.39
C THR A 134 15.10 36.00 12.98
N LEU A 135 15.79 35.36 13.93
CA LEU A 135 15.32 34.20 14.63
C LEU A 135 14.15 34.56 15.58
N GLU A 136 14.23 35.71 16.26
CA GLU A 136 13.12 36.28 17.04
C GLU A 136 11.90 36.61 16.17
N ALA A 137 12.10 37.23 15.00
CA ALA A 137 11.01 37.52 14.07
C ALA A 137 10.31 36.24 13.58
N ALA A 138 11.07 35.17 13.30
CA ALA A 138 10.51 33.87 12.91
C ALA A 138 9.72 33.20 14.05
N ARG A 139 10.19 33.32 15.30
CA ARG A 139 9.44 32.85 16.49
C ARG A 139 8.13 33.62 16.66
N LEU A 140 8.14 34.94 16.47
CA LEU A 140 6.95 35.76 16.53
C LEU A 140 5.94 35.33 15.46
N ARG A 141 6.37 35.19 14.20
CA ARG A 141 5.51 34.72 13.10
C ARG A 141 4.87 33.36 13.38
N LEU A 142 5.64 32.40 13.92
CA LEU A 142 5.10 31.10 14.30
C LEU A 142 4.01 31.24 15.38
N SER A 143 4.26 32.05 16.40
CA SER A 143 3.28 32.27 17.50
C SER A 143 1.99 32.93 17.02
N GLU A 144 2.08 33.87 16.09
CA GLU A 144 0.92 34.54 15.50
C GLU A 144 0.10 33.57 14.63
N ALA A 145 0.77 32.76 13.80
CA ALA A 145 0.11 31.75 12.99
C ALA A 145 -0.59 30.68 13.85
N GLU A 146 0.06 30.22 14.93
CA GLU A 146 -0.53 29.26 15.87
C GLU A 146 -1.74 29.85 16.60
N ARG A 147 -1.68 31.13 16.99
CA ARG A 147 -2.82 31.84 17.59
C ARG A 147 -3.99 31.97 16.62
N GLN A 148 -3.74 32.41 15.38
CA GLN A 148 -4.81 32.54 14.37
C GLN A 148 -5.49 31.20 14.08
N LEU A 149 -4.73 30.10 14.04
CA LEU A 149 -5.30 28.76 13.89
C LEU A 149 -6.14 28.36 15.11
N ALA A 150 -5.67 28.65 16.33
CA ALA A 150 -6.41 28.35 17.56
C ALA A 150 -7.72 29.15 17.64
N ASP A 151 -7.67 30.45 17.37
CA ASP A 151 -8.84 31.34 17.36
C ASP A 151 -9.88 30.83 16.34
N TYR A 152 -9.44 30.41 15.15
CA TYR A 152 -10.33 29.82 14.13
C TYR A 152 -10.94 28.48 14.55
N GLN A 153 -10.20 27.65 15.30
CA GLN A 153 -10.70 26.37 15.79
C GLN A 153 -11.69 26.49 16.96
N GLN A 154 -11.66 27.62 17.66
CA GLN A 154 -12.56 27.92 18.78
C GLN A 154 -13.80 28.74 18.36
N SER A 155 -13.82 29.25 17.13
CA SER A 155 -14.95 29.99 16.54
C SER A 155 -15.98 29.05 15.92
#